data_AF-A0A651HB14-F1
#
_entry.id   AF-A0A651HB14-F1
#
_cell.length_a   1.000
_cell.length_b   1.000
_cell.length_c   1.000
_cell.angle_alpha   90.00
_cell.angle_beta   90.00
_cell.angle_gamma   90.00
#
_symmetry.space_group_name_H-M   'P 1'
#
loop_
_entity.id
_entity.type
_entity.pdbx_description
1 polymer ?
#
loop_
_entity_poly.entity_id
_entity_poly.type
_entity_poly.pdbx_seq_one_letter_code
_entity_poly.pdbx_strand_id
1 'polypeptide(L)'
;MHRLPLGARERGECLGATIGVCVGREQGAREGPQPGGTGTRRIPPGHRRPNLAFDNPPPPPQDAPSASAVSRPGPGATTSLRRKPTMKRFLWALVALLLIPAPAWATWSIIAIDTNTGRMVISSATCAATGPNQLRFLQAIVVPGVAIAAAQAGVDRTQANHRLIFEELQKRTHPEQIIKLLEADPNIESRQFGIVDMMGRTAGRTGANNRDAALHVAGESPDGIIFMVQGNIIMSDEAMLEAARIMEEDTSPIIDRVMLAMERTDELGGDSRCTCETEPLPAGAICTGKTSHVAYIVAADPHDPMSTFSINHPEDLRAPYNAGNYFLEIGVWPANTLPTEDANPMRTLRMRYDTWKSLWEASNP
;
A
#
# COMPACT_ATOMS: atom_id res chain seq x y z
N MET A 1 51.29 -23.69 29.13
CA MET A 1 51.69 -23.75 27.71
C MET A 1 50.44 -23.95 26.86
N HIS A 2 50.28 -23.06 25.88
CA HIS A 2 49.31 -23.02 24.77
C HIS A 2 47.80 -22.97 25.04
N ARG A 3 47.32 -21.72 25.15
CA ARG A 3 45.99 -21.26 24.72
C ARG A 3 45.86 -21.41 23.19
N LEU A 4 44.73 -21.93 22.74
CA LEU A 4 44.25 -21.81 21.36
C LEU A 4 43.28 -20.61 21.25
N PRO A 5 43.21 -19.92 20.09
CA PRO A 5 42.62 -18.60 19.98
C PRO A 5 41.12 -18.62 19.63
N LEU A 6 40.41 -17.60 20.16
CA LEU A 6 39.13 -17.12 19.67
C LEU A 6 39.30 -16.56 18.24
N GLY A 7 38.48 -17.02 17.30
CA GLY A 7 38.49 -16.55 15.92
C GLY A 7 37.08 -16.45 15.33
N ALA A 8 36.79 -15.26 14.80
CA ALA A 8 35.80 -14.91 13.78
C ALA A 8 34.31 -15.15 14.07
N ARG A 9 33.63 -14.05 14.42
CA ARG A 9 32.19 -13.84 14.24
C ARG A 9 31.97 -13.55 12.74
N GLU A 10 31.55 -14.53 11.97
CA GLU A 10 31.12 -14.32 10.59
C GLU A 10 29.71 -13.74 10.52
N ARG A 11 29.53 -12.88 9.53
CA ARG A 11 28.30 -12.17 9.17
C ARG A 11 27.31 -13.19 8.60
N GLY A 12 26.09 -13.25 9.14
CA GLY A 12 25.01 -13.98 8.50
C GLY A 12 24.62 -13.28 7.20
N GLU A 13 25.07 -13.82 6.08
CA GLU A 13 24.53 -13.54 4.76
C GLU A 13 23.13 -14.15 4.65
N CYS A 14 22.15 -13.35 4.24
CA CYS A 14 20.88 -13.88 3.72
C CYS A 14 21.13 -14.49 2.34
N LEU A 15 21.37 -15.80 2.30
CA LEU A 15 21.36 -16.60 1.08
C LEU A 15 20.10 -17.46 1.09
N GLY A 16 19.15 -17.12 0.22
CA GLY A 16 17.94 -17.92 0.00
C GLY A 16 16.78 -17.09 -0.56
N ALA A 17 16.78 -16.86 -1.86
CA ALA A 17 15.57 -16.47 -2.58
C ALA A 17 14.60 -17.65 -2.53
N THR A 18 13.61 -17.62 -1.64
CA THR A 18 12.25 -18.19 -1.74
C THR A 18 11.56 -17.88 -0.40
N ILE A 19 10.49 -17.09 -0.44
CA ILE A 19 9.58 -16.75 0.67
C ILE A 19 10.17 -15.77 1.71
N GLY A 20 9.77 -14.50 1.59
CA GLY A 20 10.01 -13.47 2.61
C GLY A 20 9.06 -13.64 3.79
N VAL A 21 9.46 -14.44 4.77
CA VAL A 21 8.85 -14.50 6.10
C VAL A 21 9.97 -14.20 7.11
N CYS A 22 9.88 -13.08 7.81
CA CYS A 22 10.80 -12.74 8.90
C CYS A 22 10.11 -13.06 10.24
N VAL A 23 10.66 -14.02 10.99
CA VAL A 23 10.23 -14.33 12.36
C VAL A 23 11.30 -13.80 13.32
N GLY A 24 10.95 -12.83 14.17
CA GLY A 24 11.82 -12.31 15.22
C GLY A 24 11.83 -13.21 16.46
N ARG A 25 13.01 -13.47 17.01
CA ARG A 25 13.21 -14.24 18.27
C ARG A 25 13.72 -13.31 19.37
N GLU A 26 13.04 -13.27 20.51
CA GLU A 26 13.51 -12.59 21.71
C GLU A 26 14.64 -13.37 22.41
N GLN A 27 15.71 -12.66 22.81
CA GLN A 27 16.56 -13.06 23.94
C GLN A 27 17.02 -11.81 24.69
N GLY A 28 16.65 -11.73 25.96
CA GLY A 28 17.09 -10.68 26.89
C GLY A 28 18.45 -10.98 27.52
N ALA A 29 19.20 -9.92 27.84
CA ALA A 29 20.17 -9.88 28.95
C ALA A 29 20.54 -8.42 29.30
N ARG A 30 20.77 -8.21 30.60
CA ARG A 30 20.92 -6.94 31.34
C ARG A 30 22.30 -6.26 31.25
N GLU A 31 22.26 -4.93 31.43
CA GLU A 31 23.13 -3.98 32.17
C GLU A 31 24.67 -3.92 32.02
N GLY A 32 25.19 -2.69 31.88
CA GLY A 32 26.56 -2.27 32.30
C GLY A 32 27.21 -1.12 31.50
N PRO A 33 27.68 0.00 32.09
CA PRO A 33 28.00 1.26 31.37
C PRO A 33 29.50 1.60 31.14
N GLN A 34 29.79 2.27 29.99
CA GLN A 34 30.87 3.27 29.65
C GLN A 34 32.37 2.94 29.91
N PRO A 35 33.40 3.72 29.43
CA PRO A 35 33.43 4.96 28.60
C PRO A 35 34.48 4.99 27.44
N GLY A 36 34.37 6.03 26.58
CA GLY A 36 35.51 6.88 26.14
C GLY A 36 36.42 6.41 24.98
N GLY A 37 36.55 7.23 23.93
CA GLY A 37 37.62 7.07 22.93
C GLY A 37 37.52 7.98 21.71
N THR A 38 38.05 9.21 21.83
CA THR A 38 38.35 10.14 20.74
C THR A 38 39.39 9.58 19.77
N GLY A 39 39.20 9.74 18.45
CA GLY A 39 40.19 9.32 17.46
C GLY A 39 39.95 9.83 16.04
N THR A 40 40.31 11.08 15.78
CA THR A 40 40.53 11.64 14.43
C THR A 40 41.77 11.03 13.77
N ARG A 41 41.69 10.59 12.49
CA ARG A 41 42.75 10.70 11.45
C ARG A 41 42.23 10.15 10.11
N ARG A 42 42.13 11.01 9.09
CA ARG A 42 43.11 11.30 8.02
C ARG A 42 42.99 10.34 6.82
N ILE A 43 42.44 10.93 5.76
CA ILE A 43 42.48 10.55 4.34
C ILE A 43 43.94 10.57 3.84
N PRO A 44 44.33 9.61 2.98
CA PRO A 44 45.39 9.84 1.99
C PRO A 44 44.84 9.86 0.55
N PRO A 45 45.53 10.55 -0.39
CA PRO A 45 44.99 10.91 -1.70
C PRO A 45 45.48 10.02 -2.85
N GLY A 46 44.67 9.96 -3.90
CA GLY A 46 45.10 10.14 -5.30
C GLY A 46 45.69 8.94 -6.05
N HIS A 47 44.98 8.50 -7.09
CA HIS A 47 45.60 8.24 -8.39
C HIS A 47 44.66 8.57 -9.55
N ARG A 48 45.24 9.25 -10.55
CA ARG A 48 44.65 9.75 -11.80
C ARG A 48 44.52 8.61 -12.83
N ARG A 49 43.35 8.56 -13.51
CA ARG A 49 43.06 8.54 -14.98
C ARG A 49 43.79 7.50 -15.88
N PRO A 50 43.15 6.99 -16.97
CA PRO A 50 42.50 7.85 -17.98
C PRO A 50 41.18 7.38 -18.62
N ASN A 51 40.56 8.39 -19.26
CA ASN A 51 39.40 8.35 -20.14
C ASN A 51 39.56 7.36 -21.30
N LEU A 52 38.49 6.65 -21.61
CA LEU A 52 38.23 6.15 -22.96
C LEU A 52 36.84 6.66 -23.38
N ALA A 53 36.88 7.64 -24.29
CA ALA A 53 35.74 8.08 -25.07
C ALA A 53 35.52 7.03 -26.18
N PHE A 54 34.28 6.59 -26.35
CA PHE A 54 33.88 5.82 -27.52
C PHE A 54 33.42 6.79 -28.60
N ASP A 55 34.19 6.84 -29.68
CA ASP A 55 33.86 7.53 -30.93
C ASP A 55 32.69 6.85 -31.64
N ASN A 56 31.69 7.63 -32.03
CA ASN A 56 30.64 7.21 -32.95
C ASN A 56 31.15 7.34 -34.41
N PRO A 57 30.88 6.36 -35.29
CA PRO A 57 31.24 6.47 -36.70
C PRO A 57 30.28 7.43 -37.46
N PRO A 58 30.76 8.11 -38.51
CA PRO A 58 29.96 9.04 -39.32
C PRO A 58 29.03 8.31 -40.30
N PRO A 59 27.92 8.96 -40.76
CA PRO A 59 27.02 8.39 -41.75
C PRO A 59 27.59 8.43 -43.18
N PRO A 60 27.12 7.57 -44.10
CA PRO A 60 27.64 7.45 -45.46
C PRO A 60 27.20 8.60 -46.40
N PRO A 61 27.91 8.80 -47.53
CA PRO A 61 27.69 9.93 -48.44
C PRO A 61 26.41 9.76 -49.28
N GLN A 62 25.76 10.89 -49.56
CA GLN A 62 24.65 10.99 -50.52
C GLN A 62 25.22 11.25 -51.91
N ASP A 63 25.15 10.25 -52.78
CA ASP A 63 25.39 10.41 -54.21
C ASP A 63 24.11 10.88 -54.90
N ALA A 64 24.22 12.00 -55.60
CA ALA A 64 23.30 12.42 -56.65
C ALA A 64 23.81 11.93 -58.00
N PRO A 65 22.89 11.63 -58.94
CA PRO A 65 23.13 12.09 -60.30
C PRO A 65 21.94 12.88 -60.88
N SER A 66 22.35 13.87 -61.66
CA SER A 66 21.58 14.80 -62.48
C SER A 66 21.11 14.20 -63.82
N ALA A 67 20.10 14.88 -64.39
CA ALA A 67 19.58 14.87 -65.77
C ALA A 67 18.53 13.76 -66.07
N SER A 68 17.35 14.06 -66.59
CA SER A 68 17.10 14.92 -67.76
C SER A 68 15.70 15.54 -67.77
N ALA A 69 15.60 16.73 -68.33
CA ALA A 69 14.37 17.46 -68.59
C ALA A 69 13.55 16.81 -69.71
N VAL A 70 12.24 16.63 -69.48
CA VAL A 70 11.22 16.59 -70.53
C VAL A 70 10.08 17.51 -70.12
N SER A 71 9.64 18.29 -71.09
CA SER A 71 8.73 19.43 -71.04
C SER A 71 7.25 19.08 -70.75
N ARG A 72 6.65 19.94 -69.91
CA ARG A 72 5.23 20.28 -69.59
C ARG A 72 4.14 19.97 -70.65
N PRO A 73 2.87 19.72 -70.26
CA PRO A 73 1.96 20.76 -69.68
C PRO A 73 1.12 20.26 -68.47
N GLY A 74 1.03 20.97 -67.34
CA GLY A 74 0.11 22.09 -67.07
C GLY A 74 -0.39 21.97 -65.61
N PRO A 75 -0.66 23.06 -64.85
CA PRO A 75 -1.01 22.96 -63.44
C PRO A 75 -2.51 22.75 -63.27
N GLY A 76 -2.92 21.52 -62.96
CA GLY A 76 -4.20 21.28 -62.31
C GLY A 76 -4.08 21.66 -60.84
N ALA A 77 -4.46 22.89 -60.50
CA ALA A 77 -4.60 23.31 -59.12
C ALA A 77 -5.76 22.53 -58.47
N THR A 78 -5.47 21.38 -57.87
CA THR A 78 -6.36 20.79 -56.87
C THR A 78 -6.18 21.57 -55.59
N THR A 79 -7.03 22.58 -55.44
CA THR A 79 -7.24 23.31 -54.20
C THR A 79 -7.56 22.31 -53.09
N SER A 80 -6.54 21.94 -52.30
CA SER A 80 -6.76 21.26 -51.02
C SER A 80 -7.51 22.23 -50.12
N LEU A 81 -8.85 22.10 -50.12
CA LEU A 81 -9.71 22.74 -49.13
C LEU A 81 -9.30 22.20 -47.76
N ARG A 82 -8.40 22.91 -47.09
CA ARG A 82 -8.14 22.75 -45.66
C ARG A 82 -9.43 23.13 -44.94
N ARG A 83 -10.33 22.15 -44.78
CA ARG A 83 -11.60 22.30 -44.06
C ARG A 83 -11.26 22.79 -42.66
N LYS A 84 -11.53 24.07 -42.39
CA LYS A 84 -11.50 24.61 -41.03
C LYS A 84 -12.43 23.72 -40.20
N PRO A 85 -11.98 23.13 -39.08
CA PRO A 85 -12.87 22.33 -38.24
C PRO A 85 -14.04 23.23 -37.84
N THR A 86 -15.25 22.82 -38.18
CA THR A 86 -16.46 23.57 -37.88
C THR A 86 -16.58 23.72 -36.37
N MET A 87 -17.03 24.88 -35.88
CA MET A 87 -17.19 25.18 -34.44
C MET A 87 -17.95 24.07 -33.68
N LYS A 88 -18.86 23.38 -34.37
CA LYS A 88 -19.54 22.17 -33.87
C LYS A 88 -18.59 21.01 -33.53
N ARG A 89 -17.56 20.74 -34.33
CA ARG A 89 -16.57 19.68 -34.04
C ARG A 89 -15.72 20.01 -32.82
N PHE A 90 -15.41 21.30 -32.62
CA PHE A 90 -14.74 21.76 -31.40
C PHE A 90 -15.64 21.60 -30.18
N LEU A 91 -16.93 21.95 -30.30
CA LEU A 91 -17.92 21.78 -29.23
C LEU A 91 -18.12 20.29 -28.87
N TRP A 92 -18.24 19.41 -29.87
CA TRP A 92 -18.33 17.96 -29.64
C TRP A 92 -17.06 17.37 -29.03
N ALA A 93 -15.88 17.85 -29.40
CA ALA A 93 -14.62 17.44 -28.77
C ALA A 93 -14.55 17.92 -27.31
N LEU A 94 -15.05 19.12 -27.00
CA LEU A 94 -15.10 19.66 -25.64
C LEU A 94 -16.11 18.91 -24.76
N VAL A 95 -17.28 18.57 -25.30
CA VAL A 95 -18.29 17.72 -24.64
C VAL A 95 -17.74 16.30 -24.43
N ALA A 96 -17.04 15.73 -25.42
CA ALA A 96 -16.38 14.44 -25.27
C ALA A 96 -15.26 14.47 -24.22
N LEU A 97 -14.54 15.59 -24.09
CA LEU A 97 -13.53 15.78 -23.04
C LEU A 97 -14.15 15.87 -21.64
N LEU A 98 -15.34 16.46 -21.53
CA LEU A 98 -16.14 16.53 -20.29
C LEU A 98 -16.79 15.19 -19.91
N LEU A 99 -16.89 14.26 -20.86
CA LEU A 99 -17.42 12.90 -20.66
C LEU A 99 -16.32 11.88 -20.33
N ILE A 100 -15.05 12.30 -20.19
CA ILE A 100 -13.99 11.40 -19.73
C ILE A 100 -14.25 11.11 -18.23
N PRO A 101 -14.58 9.87 -17.84
CA PRO A 101 -14.80 9.55 -16.44
C PRO A 101 -13.50 9.80 -15.67
N ALA A 102 -13.57 10.65 -14.64
CA ALA A 102 -12.43 10.86 -13.75
C ALA A 102 -12.11 9.55 -13.02
N PRO A 103 -10.83 9.16 -12.88
CA PRO A 103 -10.46 7.93 -12.19
C PRO A 103 -11.09 7.94 -10.80
N ALA A 104 -11.90 6.93 -10.53
CA ALA A 104 -12.42 6.65 -9.19
C ALA A 104 -11.33 5.88 -8.44
N TRP A 105 -11.14 6.10 -7.13
CA TRP A 105 -10.17 5.40 -6.30
C TRP A 105 -10.86 4.62 -5.19
N ALA A 106 -11.38 3.42 -5.48
CA ALA A 106 -11.94 2.51 -4.48
C ALA A 106 -10.89 1.94 -3.53
N THR A 107 -11.30 1.63 -2.32
CA THR A 107 -10.51 0.90 -1.32
C THR A 107 -11.48 0.32 -0.30
N TRP A 108 -11.23 -0.89 0.20
CA TRP A 108 -11.87 -1.38 1.42
C TRP A 108 -10.83 -1.73 2.46
N SER A 109 -11.19 -1.55 3.72
CA SER A 109 -10.34 -1.82 4.88
C SER A 109 -11.16 -2.29 6.06
N ILE A 110 -10.50 -3.07 6.92
CA ILE A 110 -11.02 -3.46 8.22
C ILE A 110 -9.94 -3.14 9.25
N ILE A 111 -10.32 -2.45 10.30
CA ILE A 111 -9.51 -2.25 11.51
C ILE A 111 -10.22 -2.89 12.69
N ALA A 112 -9.48 -3.58 13.54
CA ALA A 112 -10.04 -4.28 14.69
C ALA A 112 -9.06 -4.33 15.86
N ILE A 113 -9.62 -4.40 17.07
CA ILE A 113 -8.89 -4.58 18.33
C ILE A 113 -9.58 -5.70 19.11
N ASP A 114 -8.79 -6.68 19.55
CA ASP A 114 -9.21 -7.66 20.55
C ASP A 114 -8.94 -7.07 21.94
N THR A 115 -9.99 -6.78 22.70
CA THR A 115 -9.88 -6.18 24.03
C THR A 115 -9.28 -7.12 25.07
N ASN A 116 -9.32 -8.43 24.84
CA ASN A 116 -8.77 -9.42 25.78
C ASN A 116 -7.25 -9.51 25.69
N THR A 117 -6.71 -9.44 24.47
CA THR A 117 -5.26 -9.59 24.20
C THR A 117 -4.57 -8.25 23.94
N GLY A 118 -5.34 -7.24 23.55
CA GLY A 118 -4.87 -5.95 23.05
C GLY A 118 -4.27 -6.01 21.64
N ARG A 119 -4.41 -7.14 20.93
CA ARG A 119 -3.96 -7.28 19.55
C ARG A 119 -4.80 -6.40 18.63
N MET A 120 -4.12 -5.67 17.76
CA MET A 120 -4.73 -4.80 16.77
C MET A 120 -4.48 -5.36 15.38
N VAL A 121 -5.47 -5.31 14.50
CA VAL A 121 -5.35 -5.80 13.12
C VAL A 121 -5.87 -4.74 12.16
N ILE A 122 -5.11 -4.48 11.10
CA ILE A 122 -5.56 -3.72 9.93
C ILE A 122 -5.32 -4.52 8.67
N SER A 123 -6.32 -4.61 7.82
CA SER A 123 -6.24 -5.21 6.49
C SER A 123 -6.91 -4.32 5.47
N SER A 124 -6.38 -4.28 4.25
CA SER A 124 -6.97 -3.49 3.17
C SER A 124 -6.53 -3.95 1.79
N ALA A 125 -7.36 -3.67 0.78
CA ALA A 125 -7.05 -3.89 -0.62
C ALA A 125 -7.61 -2.78 -1.53
N THR A 126 -6.96 -2.57 -2.69
CA THR A 126 -7.33 -1.54 -3.68
C THR A 126 -6.78 -1.83 -5.08
N CYS A 127 -7.46 -1.31 -6.11
CA CYS A 127 -6.92 -1.12 -7.46
C CYS A 127 -6.18 0.23 -7.65
N ALA A 128 -6.09 1.11 -6.65
CA ALA A 128 -5.46 2.43 -6.78
C ALA A 128 -3.94 2.45 -6.48
N ALA A 129 -3.40 1.34 -5.98
CA ALA A 129 -1.99 1.18 -5.66
C ALA A 129 -1.40 0.01 -6.46
N THR A 130 -0.12 0.09 -6.78
CA THR A 130 0.61 -0.97 -7.50
C THR A 130 2.03 -1.18 -6.95
N GLY A 131 2.52 -0.25 -6.12
CA GLY A 131 3.87 -0.28 -5.58
C GLY A 131 4.00 -1.02 -4.25
N PRO A 132 5.22 -1.40 -3.86
CA PRO A 132 5.50 -2.07 -2.60
C PRO A 132 5.02 -1.22 -1.41
N ASN A 133 4.21 -1.82 -0.54
CA ASN A 133 3.67 -1.21 0.68
C ASN A 133 2.95 0.14 0.50
N GLN A 134 2.66 0.56 -0.74
CA GLN A 134 2.12 1.88 -1.04
C GLN A 134 0.78 2.11 -0.35
N LEU A 135 -0.13 1.14 -0.42
CA LEU A 135 -1.43 1.22 0.24
C LEU A 135 -1.26 1.37 1.76
N ARG A 136 -0.49 0.47 2.38
CA ARG A 136 -0.22 0.51 3.83
C ARG A 136 0.31 1.87 4.25
N PHE A 137 1.35 2.36 3.61
CA PHE A 137 2.02 3.62 3.96
C PHE A 137 1.13 4.86 3.82
N LEU A 138 0.11 4.79 2.97
CA LEU A 138 -0.82 5.88 2.69
C LEU A 138 -2.14 5.78 3.48
N GLN A 139 -2.33 4.72 4.25
CA GLN A 139 -3.61 4.41 4.88
C GLN A 139 -3.51 4.05 6.36
N ALA A 140 -2.57 3.20 6.73
CA ALA A 140 -2.54 2.59 8.05
C ALA A 140 -1.94 3.54 9.09
N ILE A 141 -2.59 3.68 10.24
CA ILE A 141 -2.01 4.22 11.46
C ILE A 141 -2.20 3.19 12.57
N VAL A 142 -1.11 2.69 13.12
CA VAL A 142 -1.04 1.64 14.14
C VAL A 142 -0.22 2.20 15.30
N VAL A 143 -0.87 2.36 16.44
CA VAL A 143 -0.22 2.78 17.69
C VAL A 143 -0.41 1.64 18.70
N PRO A 144 0.57 0.70 18.78
CA PRO A 144 0.49 -0.47 19.66
C PRO A 144 0.09 -0.11 21.09
N GLY A 145 -0.88 -0.84 21.65
CA GLY A 145 -1.41 -0.61 23.00
C GLY A 145 -2.24 0.68 23.15
N VAL A 146 -2.49 1.40 22.05
CA VAL A 146 -3.28 2.63 22.03
C VAL A 146 -4.50 2.52 21.14
N ALA A 147 -4.31 2.44 19.83
CA ALA A 147 -5.38 2.53 18.85
C ALA A 147 -4.88 2.16 17.44
N ILE A 148 -5.84 1.89 16.56
CA ILE A 148 -5.63 1.62 15.16
C ILE A 148 -6.59 2.49 14.32
N ALA A 149 -6.11 2.97 13.17
CA ALA A 149 -6.89 3.81 12.30
C ALA A 149 -6.55 3.57 10.82
N ALA A 150 -7.54 3.83 9.97
CA ALA A 150 -7.40 3.84 8.52
C ALA A 150 -7.78 5.23 7.98
N ALA A 151 -6.89 5.83 7.18
CA ALA A 151 -7.12 7.09 6.48
C ALA A 151 -7.04 6.86 4.96
N GLN A 152 -8.18 6.79 4.29
CA GLN A 152 -8.27 6.40 2.88
C GLN A 152 -9.11 7.36 2.05
N ALA A 153 -9.18 7.06 0.75
CA ALA A 153 -9.88 7.80 -0.28
C ALA A 153 -9.40 9.25 -0.45
N GLY A 154 -9.14 9.61 -1.71
CA GLY A 154 -8.55 10.91 -2.04
C GLY A 154 -7.37 11.24 -1.13
N VAL A 155 -6.37 10.36 -0.95
CA VAL A 155 -5.39 10.42 0.15
C VAL A 155 -4.65 11.77 0.25
N ASP A 156 -4.44 12.24 1.48
CA ASP A 156 -3.57 13.39 1.77
C ASP A 156 -2.08 13.02 1.62
N ARG A 157 -1.50 13.41 0.49
CA ARG A 157 -0.08 13.16 0.19
C ARG A 157 0.90 13.94 1.06
N THR A 158 0.43 14.95 1.81
CA THR A 158 1.27 15.65 2.80
C THR A 158 1.40 14.89 4.12
N GLN A 159 0.56 13.86 4.33
CA GLN A 159 0.40 13.12 5.59
C GLN A 159 0.05 13.98 6.81
N ALA A 160 -0.48 15.19 6.62
CA ALA A 160 -0.92 16.03 7.73
C ALA A 160 -2.03 15.33 8.53
N ASN A 161 -2.99 14.70 7.84
CA ASN A 161 -4.07 13.95 8.52
C ASN A 161 -3.53 12.75 9.31
N HIS A 162 -2.57 11.99 8.75
CA HIS A 162 -1.97 10.86 9.46
C HIS A 162 -1.20 11.32 10.70
N ARG A 163 -0.47 12.44 10.58
CA ARG A 163 0.24 13.07 11.70
C ARG A 163 -0.71 13.46 12.82
N LEU A 164 -1.78 14.16 12.47
CA LEU A 164 -2.80 14.58 13.42
C LEU A 164 -3.41 13.38 14.14
N ILE A 165 -3.87 12.37 13.39
CA ILE A 165 -4.44 11.15 13.97
C ILE A 165 -3.44 10.53 14.95
N PHE A 166 -2.19 10.30 14.50
CA PHE A 166 -1.17 9.67 15.33
C PHE A 166 -0.86 10.47 16.62
N GLU A 167 -0.64 11.78 16.51
CA GLU A 167 -0.34 12.64 17.66
C GLU A 167 -1.51 12.71 18.67
N GLU A 168 -2.75 12.75 18.18
CA GLU A 168 -3.94 12.76 19.03
C GLU A 168 -4.22 11.39 19.67
N LEU A 169 -3.97 10.30 18.96
CA LEU A 169 -4.05 8.95 19.53
C LEU A 169 -3.03 8.78 20.67
N GLN A 170 -1.79 9.26 20.51
CA GLN A 170 -0.80 9.24 21.60
C GLN A 170 -1.26 10.00 22.84
N LYS A 171 -2.03 11.09 22.68
CA LYS A 171 -2.65 11.85 23.77
C LYS A 171 -3.90 11.19 24.35
N ARG A 172 -4.33 10.05 23.79
CA ARG A 172 -5.58 9.34 24.13
C ARG A 172 -6.84 10.17 23.84
N THR A 173 -6.75 11.15 22.92
CA THR A 173 -7.89 11.97 22.48
C THR A 173 -9.02 11.07 21.97
N HIS A 174 -10.27 11.43 22.28
CA HIS A 174 -11.45 10.67 21.87
C HIS A 174 -11.54 10.58 20.33
N PRO A 175 -11.80 9.41 19.73
CA PRO A 175 -11.89 9.26 18.27
C PRO A 175 -12.80 10.30 17.58
N GLU A 176 -13.98 10.59 18.12
CA GLU A 176 -14.86 11.64 17.58
C GLU A 176 -14.22 13.03 17.55
N GLN A 177 -13.43 13.37 18.58
CA GLN A 177 -12.72 14.65 18.62
C GLN A 177 -11.59 14.69 17.57
N ILE A 178 -10.95 13.55 17.29
CA ILE A 178 -9.98 13.43 16.19
C ILE A 178 -10.67 13.66 14.85
N ILE A 179 -11.83 13.03 14.61
CA ILE A 179 -12.64 13.27 13.41
C ILE A 179 -12.99 14.75 13.27
N LYS A 180 -13.43 15.41 14.35
CA LYS A 180 -13.74 16.85 14.35
C LYS A 180 -12.52 17.72 14.01
N LEU A 181 -11.32 17.36 14.49
CA LEU A 181 -10.09 18.07 14.14
C LEU A 181 -9.73 17.90 12.66
N LEU A 182 -9.99 16.73 12.08
CA LEU A 182 -9.77 16.45 10.66
C LEU A 182 -10.70 17.25 9.73
N GLU A 183 -11.82 17.78 10.22
CA GLU A 183 -12.71 18.66 9.44
C GLU A 183 -12.05 19.95 8.96
N ALA A 184 -10.89 20.30 9.52
CA ALA A 184 -10.07 21.41 9.03
C ALA A 184 -9.40 21.13 7.66
N ASP A 185 -9.34 19.87 7.19
CA ASP A 185 -8.85 19.54 5.86
C ASP A 185 -9.81 20.11 4.78
N PRO A 186 -9.37 21.03 3.91
CA PRO A 186 -10.23 21.61 2.88
C PRO A 186 -10.78 20.57 1.88
N ASN A 187 -10.19 19.37 1.83
CA ASN A 187 -10.63 18.27 0.99
C ASN A 187 -11.39 17.19 1.78
N ILE A 188 -11.87 17.49 3.00
CA ILE A 188 -12.51 16.53 3.91
C ILE A 188 -13.62 15.71 3.24
N GLU A 189 -14.38 16.30 2.32
CA GLU A 189 -15.45 15.60 1.60
C GLU A 189 -14.96 14.53 0.62
N SER A 190 -13.67 14.51 0.29
CA SER A 190 -13.04 13.46 -0.50
C SER A 190 -12.30 12.40 0.33
N ARG A 191 -12.25 12.58 1.66
CA ARG A 191 -11.53 11.69 2.58
C ARG A 191 -12.47 10.74 3.29
N GLN A 192 -11.94 9.58 3.67
CA GLN A 192 -12.59 8.62 4.53
C GLN A 192 -11.66 8.22 5.68
N PHE A 193 -12.19 8.20 6.90
CA PHE A 193 -11.45 7.87 8.11
C PHE A 193 -12.21 6.83 8.93
N GLY A 194 -11.45 5.99 9.63
CA GLY A 194 -11.96 5.16 10.70
C GLY A 194 -10.93 4.97 11.79
N ILE A 195 -11.38 4.96 13.03
CA ILE A 195 -10.54 4.88 14.23
C ILE A 195 -11.21 3.92 15.21
N VAL A 196 -10.43 3.00 15.77
CA VAL A 196 -10.79 2.13 16.90
C VAL A 196 -9.68 2.24 17.95
N ASP A 197 -10.03 2.43 19.21
CA ASP A 197 -9.04 2.49 20.30
C ASP A 197 -9.22 1.42 21.38
N MET A 198 -8.17 1.23 22.17
CA MET A 198 -8.12 0.27 23.29
C MET A 198 -9.13 0.55 24.41
N MET A 199 -9.84 1.69 24.38
CA MET A 199 -10.83 2.07 25.39
C MET A 199 -12.26 1.74 24.96
N GLY A 200 -12.46 1.03 23.84
CA GLY A 200 -13.82 0.72 23.36
C GLY A 200 -14.41 1.78 22.43
N ARG A 201 -13.64 2.82 22.07
CA ARG A 201 -14.20 3.99 21.39
C ARG A 201 -13.89 3.89 19.90
N THR A 202 -14.89 4.26 19.10
CA THR A 202 -14.77 4.27 17.64
C THR A 202 -15.26 5.60 17.08
N ALA A 203 -14.70 6.02 15.95
CA ALA A 203 -15.28 7.09 15.14
C ALA A 203 -14.88 6.91 13.68
N GLY A 204 -15.84 7.13 12.80
CA GLY A 204 -15.65 7.08 11.36
C GLY A 204 -16.19 8.34 10.68
N ARG A 205 -15.69 8.61 9.48
CA ARG A 205 -16.22 9.66 8.62
C ARG A 205 -16.07 9.23 7.17
N THR A 206 -17.14 9.30 6.40
CA THR A 206 -17.13 9.16 4.93
C THR A 206 -17.55 10.51 4.34
N GLY A 207 -16.71 11.10 3.51
CA GLY A 207 -17.03 12.33 2.81
C GLY A 207 -18.05 12.14 1.69
N ALA A 208 -18.81 13.19 1.40
CA ALA A 208 -19.87 13.16 0.40
C ALA A 208 -19.37 12.87 -1.02
N ASN A 209 -18.08 13.09 -1.31
CA ASN A 209 -17.46 12.86 -2.61
C ASN A 209 -16.75 11.50 -2.72
N ASN A 210 -16.90 10.60 -1.74
CA ASN A 210 -16.31 9.25 -1.78
C ASN A 210 -17.00 8.29 -2.77
N ARG A 211 -17.99 8.78 -3.51
CA ARG A 211 -18.71 8.10 -4.62
C ARG A 211 -19.51 6.87 -4.14
N ASP A 212 -19.95 6.06 -5.09
CA ASP A 212 -20.88 4.94 -4.87
C ASP A 212 -20.34 3.92 -3.87
N ALA A 213 -21.26 3.25 -3.16
CA ALA A 213 -20.97 2.27 -2.11
C ALA A 213 -19.85 2.73 -1.15
N ALA A 214 -20.05 3.91 -0.57
CA ALA A 214 -19.14 4.50 0.39
C ALA A 214 -19.79 4.58 1.77
N LEU A 215 -19.35 3.72 2.68
CA LEU A 215 -19.84 3.68 4.06
C LEU A 215 -18.74 3.23 5.01
N HIS A 216 -19.01 3.41 6.29
CA HIS A 216 -18.25 2.80 7.38
C HIS A 216 -19.22 2.21 8.38
N VAL A 217 -18.90 1.03 8.92
CA VAL A 217 -19.67 0.33 9.94
C VAL A 217 -18.75 0.08 11.11
N ALA A 218 -19.11 0.63 12.28
CA ALA A 218 -18.46 0.28 13.54
C ALA A 218 -19.29 -0.81 14.24
N GLY A 219 -18.63 -1.69 14.97
CA GLY A 219 -19.30 -2.73 15.74
C GLY A 219 -18.41 -3.30 16.84
N GLU A 220 -19.02 -4.11 17.68
CA GLU A 220 -18.36 -4.85 18.74
C GLU A 220 -18.98 -6.25 18.81
N SER A 221 -18.14 -7.28 18.83
CA SER A 221 -18.59 -8.65 19.01
C SER A 221 -18.76 -9.00 20.49
N PRO A 222 -19.60 -9.98 20.86
CA PRO A 222 -19.79 -10.40 22.25
C PRO A 222 -18.52 -10.89 22.96
N ASP A 223 -17.52 -11.34 22.20
CA ASP A 223 -16.23 -11.81 22.71
C ASP A 223 -15.16 -10.71 22.79
N GLY A 224 -15.54 -9.44 22.59
CA GLY A 224 -14.68 -8.28 22.86
C GLY A 224 -13.79 -7.87 21.68
N ILE A 225 -14.19 -8.16 20.44
CA ILE A 225 -13.57 -7.57 19.24
C ILE A 225 -14.31 -6.29 18.90
N ILE A 226 -13.63 -5.14 19.03
CA ILE A 226 -14.14 -3.86 18.54
C ILE A 226 -13.57 -3.65 17.15
N PHE A 227 -14.40 -3.26 16.19
CA PHE A 227 -13.97 -3.14 14.81
C PHE A 227 -14.61 -1.96 14.09
N MET A 228 -14.03 -1.65 12.94
CA MET A 228 -14.65 -0.82 11.94
C MET A 228 -14.31 -1.34 10.54
N VAL A 229 -15.34 -1.53 9.73
CA VAL A 229 -15.26 -1.84 8.30
C VAL A 229 -15.50 -0.55 7.53
N GLN A 230 -14.68 -0.24 6.53
CA GLN A 230 -14.88 0.92 5.66
C GLN A 230 -14.63 0.57 4.21
N GLY A 231 -15.36 1.21 3.32
CA GLY A 231 -15.12 1.12 1.89
C GLY A 231 -15.66 2.31 1.13
N ASN A 232 -15.18 2.45 -0.10
CA ASN A 232 -15.65 3.41 -1.08
C ASN A 232 -15.44 2.81 -2.48
N ILE A 233 -16.39 3.04 -3.40
CA ILE A 233 -16.40 2.49 -4.78
C ILE A 233 -16.30 0.94 -4.78
N ILE A 234 -16.85 0.31 -3.73
CA ILE A 234 -16.98 -1.13 -3.64
C ILE A 234 -18.16 -1.59 -4.51
N MET A 235 -18.16 -2.85 -4.95
CA MET A 235 -19.20 -3.37 -5.82
C MET A 235 -20.61 -3.23 -5.24
N SER A 236 -20.77 -3.36 -3.92
CA SER A 236 -22.04 -3.20 -3.21
C SER A 236 -21.87 -2.82 -1.74
N ASP A 237 -22.90 -2.20 -1.16
CA ASP A 237 -22.99 -1.99 0.29
C ASP A 237 -23.03 -3.32 1.05
N GLU A 238 -23.67 -4.33 0.46
CA GLU A 238 -23.75 -5.70 1.00
C GLU A 238 -22.36 -6.28 1.30
N ALA A 239 -21.35 -6.00 0.47
CA ALA A 239 -19.99 -6.48 0.70
C ALA A 239 -19.43 -5.99 2.05
N MET A 240 -19.66 -4.71 2.39
CA MET A 240 -19.21 -4.14 3.66
C MET A 240 -20.09 -4.56 4.84
N LEU A 241 -21.40 -4.71 4.63
CA LEU A 241 -22.34 -5.18 5.66
C LEU A 241 -22.07 -6.65 6.04
N GLU A 242 -21.78 -7.52 5.07
CA GLU A 242 -21.40 -8.91 5.35
C GLU A 242 -20.05 -9.02 6.04
N ALA A 243 -19.07 -8.18 5.67
CA ALA A 243 -17.81 -8.10 6.41
C ALA A 243 -18.02 -7.66 7.87
N ALA A 244 -18.89 -6.67 8.11
CA ALA A 244 -19.24 -6.25 9.46
C ALA A 244 -19.95 -7.36 10.24
N ARG A 245 -20.88 -8.08 9.60
CA ARG A 245 -21.57 -9.23 10.19
C ARG A 245 -20.58 -10.34 10.60
N ILE A 246 -19.61 -10.66 9.74
CA ILE A 246 -18.54 -11.62 10.08
C ILE A 246 -17.74 -11.15 11.30
N MET A 247 -17.36 -9.87 11.35
CA MET A 247 -16.61 -9.33 12.49
C MET A 247 -17.39 -9.42 13.81
N GLU A 248 -18.72 -9.24 13.74
CA GLU A 248 -19.63 -9.28 14.89
C GLU A 248 -19.96 -10.71 15.36
N GLU A 249 -20.21 -11.64 14.43
CA GLU A 249 -20.79 -12.95 14.72
C GLU A 249 -19.79 -14.12 14.74
N ASP A 250 -18.71 -14.06 13.96
CA ASP A 250 -17.73 -15.14 13.91
C ASP A 250 -16.93 -15.20 15.23
N THR A 251 -16.49 -16.39 15.64
CA THR A 251 -15.78 -16.58 16.92
C THR A 251 -14.30 -16.96 16.74
N SER A 252 -13.77 -16.86 15.53
CA SER A 252 -12.36 -17.14 15.25
C SER A 252 -11.46 -16.06 15.86
N PRO A 253 -10.16 -16.35 16.11
CA PRO A 253 -9.20 -15.34 16.51
C PRO A 253 -9.20 -14.12 15.59
N ILE A 254 -8.93 -12.93 16.12
CA ILE A 254 -9.08 -11.65 15.40
C ILE A 254 -8.42 -11.61 14.00
N ILE A 255 -7.25 -12.21 13.82
CA ILE A 255 -6.57 -12.21 12.52
C ILE A 255 -7.32 -13.08 11.50
N ASP A 256 -7.78 -14.26 11.91
CA ASP A 256 -8.60 -15.14 11.06
C ASP A 256 -9.92 -14.46 10.69
N ARG A 257 -10.54 -13.79 11.66
CA ARG A 257 -11.81 -13.07 11.46
C ARG A 257 -11.67 -11.94 10.46
N VAL A 258 -10.61 -11.14 10.57
CA VAL A 258 -10.31 -10.07 9.60
C VAL A 258 -9.99 -10.66 8.23
N MET A 259 -9.25 -11.78 8.15
CA MET A 259 -8.99 -12.45 6.87
C MET A 259 -10.31 -12.90 6.21
N LEU A 260 -11.17 -13.58 6.95
CA LEU A 260 -12.47 -14.08 6.47
C LEU A 260 -13.36 -12.93 5.99
N ALA A 261 -13.44 -11.82 6.73
CA ALA A 261 -14.23 -10.65 6.33
C ALA A 261 -13.68 -9.98 5.06
N MET A 262 -12.35 -9.92 4.91
CA MET A 262 -11.70 -9.40 3.69
C MET A 262 -11.94 -10.31 2.48
N GLU A 263 -11.86 -11.63 2.65
CA GLU A 263 -12.19 -12.62 1.61
C GLU A 263 -13.65 -12.51 1.18
N ARG A 264 -14.57 -12.38 2.14
CA ARG A 264 -15.99 -12.20 1.84
C ARG A 264 -16.25 -10.93 1.02
N THR A 265 -15.53 -9.85 1.32
CA THR A 265 -15.64 -8.61 0.56
C THR A 265 -15.15 -8.78 -0.89
N ASP A 266 -14.06 -9.53 -1.10
CA ASP A 266 -13.52 -9.88 -2.43
C ASP A 266 -14.50 -10.75 -3.23
N GLU A 267 -15.10 -11.77 -2.60
CA GLU A 267 -16.12 -12.65 -3.22
C GLU A 267 -17.35 -11.88 -3.72
N LEU A 268 -17.71 -10.81 -3.01
CA LEU A 268 -18.83 -9.93 -3.35
C LEU A 268 -18.44 -8.81 -4.33
N GLY A 269 -17.23 -8.89 -4.89
CA GLY A 269 -16.77 -8.06 -6.02
C GLY A 269 -15.75 -6.99 -5.68
N GLY A 270 -15.44 -6.79 -4.39
CA GLY A 270 -14.38 -5.89 -3.92
C GLY A 270 -14.36 -4.53 -4.64
N ASP A 271 -13.18 -4.12 -5.09
CA ASP A 271 -13.02 -2.93 -5.91
C ASP A 271 -13.26 -3.24 -7.40
N SER A 272 -14.43 -2.80 -7.87
CA SER A 272 -14.98 -3.09 -9.20
C SER A 272 -14.15 -2.56 -10.38
N ARG A 273 -13.09 -1.76 -10.13
CA ARG A 273 -12.30 -1.11 -11.18
C ARG A 273 -11.27 -2.01 -11.83
N CYS A 274 -10.87 -3.08 -11.15
CA CYS A 274 -9.92 -4.02 -11.71
C CYS A 274 -10.49 -5.44 -11.74
N THR A 275 -10.19 -6.12 -12.84
CA THR A 275 -10.57 -7.49 -13.19
C THR A 275 -9.33 -8.24 -13.66
N CYS A 276 -9.50 -9.51 -14.05
CA CYS A 276 -8.45 -10.30 -14.72
C CYS A 276 -8.09 -9.83 -16.13
N GLU A 277 -8.74 -8.78 -16.63
CA GLU A 277 -8.42 -8.14 -17.92
C GLU A 277 -7.70 -6.81 -17.74
N THR A 278 -7.46 -6.38 -16.49
CA THR A 278 -6.83 -5.09 -16.17
C THR A 278 -5.44 -5.27 -15.57
N GLU A 279 -4.48 -4.62 -16.22
CA GLU A 279 -3.11 -4.47 -15.72
C GLU A 279 -3.05 -3.61 -14.46
N PRO A 280 -2.09 -3.86 -13.55
CA PRO A 280 -1.05 -4.90 -13.64
C PRO A 280 -1.55 -6.33 -13.36
N LEU A 281 -1.04 -7.28 -14.15
CA LEU A 281 -1.12 -8.73 -13.93
C LEU A 281 0.29 -9.30 -13.69
N PRO A 282 0.54 -9.99 -12.56
CA PRO A 282 1.80 -10.67 -12.30
C PRO A 282 2.13 -11.70 -13.38
N ALA A 283 3.36 -11.68 -13.88
CA ALA A 283 3.77 -12.53 -14.99
C ALA A 283 3.67 -14.02 -14.63
N GLY A 284 2.89 -14.77 -15.39
CA GLY A 284 2.76 -16.22 -15.25
C GLY A 284 1.84 -16.69 -14.11
N ALA A 285 1.29 -15.79 -13.29
CA ALA A 285 0.28 -16.14 -12.30
C ALA A 285 -1.07 -16.33 -12.99
N ILE A 286 -1.84 -17.33 -12.53
CA ILE A 286 -3.25 -17.44 -12.91
C ILE A 286 -4.03 -16.27 -12.32
N CYS A 287 -5.10 -15.83 -12.97
CA CYS A 287 -5.97 -14.79 -12.41
C CYS A 287 -7.38 -15.32 -12.21
N THR A 288 -7.86 -15.26 -10.97
CA THR A 288 -9.23 -15.67 -10.63
C THR A 288 -9.95 -14.57 -9.89
N GLY A 289 -11.01 -14.01 -10.48
CA GLY A 289 -11.90 -13.07 -9.81
C GLY A 289 -11.19 -11.86 -9.19
N LYS A 290 -10.14 -11.34 -9.83
CA LYS A 290 -9.34 -10.22 -9.29
C LYS A 290 -10.19 -8.98 -9.05
N THR A 291 -10.13 -8.44 -7.83
CA THR A 291 -10.81 -7.20 -7.42
C THR A 291 -9.85 -6.17 -6.80
N SER A 292 -8.53 -6.41 -6.82
CA SER A 292 -7.52 -5.45 -6.35
C SER A 292 -6.20 -5.62 -7.09
N HIS A 293 -5.29 -4.64 -7.00
CA HIS A 293 -3.88 -4.77 -7.41
C HIS A 293 -2.94 -4.93 -6.23
N VAL A 294 -3.35 -4.44 -5.05
CA VAL A 294 -2.59 -4.58 -3.80
C VAL A 294 -3.54 -4.99 -2.69
N ALA A 295 -3.08 -5.88 -1.82
CA ALA A 295 -3.72 -6.22 -0.55
C ALA A 295 -2.65 -6.40 0.54
N TYR A 296 -3.00 -6.13 1.79
CA TYR A 296 -2.12 -6.41 2.93
C TYR A 296 -2.92 -6.71 4.20
N ILE A 297 -2.29 -7.41 5.14
CA ILE A 297 -2.72 -7.52 6.54
C ILE A 297 -1.53 -7.25 7.47
N VAL A 298 -1.79 -6.50 8.54
CA VAL A 298 -0.86 -6.27 9.65
C VAL A 298 -1.57 -6.58 10.95
N ALA A 299 -0.90 -7.29 11.85
CA ALA A 299 -1.34 -7.45 13.23
C ALA A 299 -0.22 -7.01 14.18
N ALA A 300 -0.54 -6.18 15.15
CA ALA A 300 0.38 -5.64 16.15
C ALA A 300 -0.09 -5.97 17.57
N ASP A 301 0.82 -6.48 18.40
CA ASP A 301 0.61 -6.69 19.82
C ASP A 301 0.91 -5.42 20.63
N PRO A 302 0.36 -5.26 21.86
CA PRO A 302 0.45 -4.00 22.61
C PRO A 302 1.86 -3.44 22.85
N HIS A 303 2.86 -4.33 22.88
CA HIS A 303 4.25 -3.98 23.19
C HIS A 303 5.15 -4.01 21.95
N ASP A 304 4.59 -4.25 20.76
CA ASP A 304 5.37 -4.24 19.53
C ASP A 304 6.01 -2.87 19.32
N PRO A 305 7.32 -2.82 19.01
CA PRO A 305 8.00 -1.56 18.87
C PRO A 305 7.53 -0.85 17.60
N MET A 306 7.14 0.42 17.75
CA MET A 306 7.05 1.32 16.61
C MET A 306 8.45 1.54 16.04
N SER A 307 8.57 1.57 14.71
CA SER A 307 9.87 1.81 14.07
C SER A 307 10.31 3.26 14.21
N THR A 308 11.62 3.46 14.09
CA THR A 308 12.22 4.79 14.02
C THR A 308 12.18 5.29 12.57
N PHE A 309 12.18 6.61 12.38
CA PHE A 309 12.12 7.26 11.07
C PHE A 309 13.16 6.68 10.08
N SER A 310 12.72 6.05 8.98
CA SER A 310 13.64 5.55 7.94
C SER A 310 13.93 6.65 6.91
N ILE A 311 15.19 7.12 6.86
CA ILE A 311 15.68 8.24 6.04
C ILE A 311 15.86 7.94 4.53
N ASN A 312 15.56 6.73 4.04
CA ASN A 312 15.83 6.38 2.65
C ASN A 312 14.73 5.49 2.03
N HIS A 313 13.71 6.09 1.41
CA HIS A 313 12.83 5.40 0.45
C HIS A 313 12.39 6.37 -0.68
N PRO A 314 12.20 5.91 -1.93
CA PRO A 314 12.38 6.75 -3.13
C PRO A 314 11.34 7.85 -3.39
N GLU A 315 10.26 7.94 -2.61
CA GLU A 315 9.13 8.90 -2.82
C GLU A 315 8.68 9.64 -1.52
N ASP A 316 9.43 9.41 -0.43
CA ASP A 316 9.42 10.02 0.92
C ASP A 316 8.09 10.28 1.70
N LEU A 317 7.37 9.20 2.03
CA LEU A 317 6.20 9.10 2.93
C LEU A 317 6.57 8.89 4.43
N ARG A 318 7.49 9.68 4.99
CA ARG A 318 8.01 9.45 6.35
C ARG A 318 7.08 9.90 7.48
N ALA A 319 6.43 8.92 8.08
CA ALA A 319 6.20 8.91 9.52
C ALA A 319 5.94 7.48 10.04
N PRO A 320 6.26 7.19 11.32
CA PRO A 320 6.35 5.83 11.87
C PRO A 320 4.98 5.19 12.13
N TYR A 321 3.93 5.61 11.41
CA TYR A 321 2.55 5.26 11.73
C TYR A 321 2.27 3.77 11.55
N ASN A 322 3.03 3.03 10.73
CA ASN A 322 2.72 1.64 10.36
C ASN A 322 3.96 0.82 9.97
N ALA A 323 5.13 1.21 10.49
CA ALA A 323 6.42 0.65 10.10
C ALA A 323 7.10 -0.18 11.21
N GLY A 324 6.39 -0.48 12.30
CA GLY A 324 6.91 -1.23 13.44
C GLY A 324 7.28 -2.69 13.14
N ASN A 325 7.98 -3.32 14.08
CA ASN A 325 8.21 -4.76 14.04
C ASN A 325 6.99 -5.44 14.67
N TYR A 326 5.97 -5.65 13.85
CA TYR A 326 4.68 -6.16 14.31
C TYR A 326 4.63 -7.69 14.29
N PHE A 327 3.72 -8.26 15.09
CA PHE A 327 3.45 -9.69 15.17
C PHE A 327 3.21 -10.36 13.79
N LEU A 328 2.50 -9.68 12.89
CA LEU A 328 2.26 -10.12 11.52
C LEU A 328 2.34 -8.96 10.54
N GLU A 329 3.02 -9.17 9.41
CA GLU A 329 2.98 -8.30 8.24
C GLU A 329 3.01 -9.15 6.97
N ILE A 330 1.94 -9.12 6.18
CA ILE A 330 1.89 -9.73 4.85
C ILE A 330 1.38 -8.70 3.86
N GLY A 331 2.14 -8.45 2.80
CA GLY A 331 1.75 -7.59 1.70
C GLY A 331 1.82 -8.32 0.36
N VAL A 332 0.86 -8.04 -0.51
CA VAL A 332 0.77 -8.59 -1.87
C VAL A 332 0.63 -7.42 -2.84
N TRP A 333 1.50 -7.37 -3.83
CA TRP A 333 1.50 -6.39 -4.92
C TRP A 333 2.10 -7.02 -6.17
N PRO A 334 1.88 -6.47 -7.36
CA PRO A 334 2.13 -7.20 -8.60
C PRO A 334 3.57 -7.69 -8.77
N ALA A 335 4.54 -6.89 -8.33
CA ALA A 335 5.97 -7.23 -8.43
C ALA A 335 6.45 -8.29 -7.43
N ASN A 336 5.68 -8.61 -6.37
CA ASN A 336 6.03 -9.66 -5.42
C ASN A 336 5.15 -10.91 -5.53
N THR A 337 4.17 -10.93 -6.43
CA THR A 337 3.33 -12.11 -6.69
C THR A 337 4.07 -13.09 -7.58
N LEU A 338 4.18 -14.34 -7.12
CA LEU A 338 4.88 -15.42 -7.80
C LEU A 338 3.98 -16.10 -8.85
N PRO A 339 4.55 -16.75 -9.88
CA PRO A 339 3.75 -17.50 -10.86
C PRO A 339 2.92 -18.64 -10.28
N THR A 340 3.28 -19.15 -9.11
CA THR A 340 2.56 -20.21 -8.38
C THR A 340 1.43 -19.67 -7.50
N GLU A 341 1.26 -18.35 -7.44
CA GLU A 341 0.20 -17.67 -6.68
C GLU A 341 -0.90 -17.17 -7.64
N ASP A 342 -1.90 -16.46 -7.11
CA ASP A 342 -2.99 -15.87 -7.90
C ASP A 342 -2.75 -14.36 -8.12
N ALA A 343 -3.04 -13.88 -9.32
CA ALA A 343 -2.99 -12.47 -9.67
C ALA A 343 -4.02 -11.63 -8.91
N ASN A 344 -5.06 -12.24 -8.32
CA ASN A 344 -5.88 -11.61 -7.29
C ASN A 344 -5.10 -11.52 -5.96
N PRO A 345 -4.74 -10.30 -5.51
CA PRO A 345 -4.00 -10.11 -4.27
C PRO A 345 -4.68 -10.70 -3.04
N MET A 346 -6.02 -10.76 -2.97
CA MET A 346 -6.73 -11.31 -1.82
C MET A 346 -6.57 -12.82 -1.69
N ARG A 347 -6.64 -13.55 -2.81
CA ARG A 347 -6.42 -15.01 -2.82
C ARG A 347 -4.98 -15.33 -2.44
N THR A 348 -4.03 -14.57 -2.97
CA THR A 348 -2.61 -14.70 -2.60
C THR A 348 -2.35 -14.31 -1.14
N LEU A 349 -3.03 -13.27 -0.63
CA LEU A 349 -2.93 -12.86 0.77
C LEU A 349 -3.41 -14.00 1.68
N ARG A 350 -4.52 -14.66 1.34
CA ARG A 350 -5.00 -15.83 2.06
C ARG A 350 -3.97 -16.96 2.06
N MET A 351 -3.46 -17.35 0.88
CA MET A 351 -2.46 -18.42 0.75
C MET A 351 -1.23 -18.16 1.62
N ARG A 352 -0.73 -16.92 1.63
CA ARG A 352 0.41 -16.51 2.45
C ARG A 352 0.06 -16.50 3.94
N TYR A 353 -1.14 -16.08 4.30
CA TYR A 353 -1.61 -16.11 5.68
C TYR A 353 -1.70 -17.54 6.22
N ASP A 354 -2.28 -18.48 5.47
CA ASP A 354 -2.34 -19.89 5.86
C ASP A 354 -0.96 -20.50 6.07
N THR A 355 -0.03 -20.18 5.16
CA THR A 355 1.36 -20.62 5.27
C THR A 355 2.02 -20.05 6.53
N TRP A 356 1.88 -18.75 6.79
CA TRP A 356 2.40 -18.11 7.99
C TRP A 356 1.79 -18.73 9.26
N LYS A 357 0.47 -18.93 9.29
CA LYS A 357 -0.25 -19.45 10.45
C LYS A 357 0.22 -20.86 10.79
N SER A 358 0.31 -21.75 9.80
CA SER A 358 0.82 -23.10 9.98
C SER A 358 2.25 -23.13 10.53
N LEU A 359 3.14 -22.26 10.04
CA LEU A 359 4.50 -22.15 10.55
C LEU A 359 4.56 -21.59 11.98
N TRP A 360 3.70 -20.61 12.29
CA TRP A 360 3.61 -20.03 13.62
C TRP A 360 3.10 -21.03 14.65
N GLU A 361 2.04 -21.77 14.35
CA GLU A 361 1.48 -22.83 15.21
C GLU A 361 2.49 -23.97 15.41
N ALA A 362 3.19 -24.41 14.36
CA ALA A 362 4.22 -25.43 14.49
C ALA A 362 5.42 -24.99 15.36
N SER A 363 5.65 -23.67 15.46
CA SER A 363 6.74 -23.09 16.27
C SER A 363 6.30 -22.72 17.69
N ASN A 364 4.99 -22.70 17.97
CA ASN A 364 4.38 -22.29 19.24
C ASN A 364 3.23 -23.26 19.62
N PRO A 365 3.56 -24.53 19.96
CA PRO A 365 2.58 -25.59 20.20
C PRO A 365 1.80 -25.50 21.51
#